data_AF-A0A6J6IVD6-F1
#
_entry.id   AF-A0A6J6IVD6-F1
#
_cell.length_a   1.000
_cell.length_b   1.000
_cell.length_c   1.000
_cell.angle_alpha   90.00
_cell.angle_beta   90.00
_cell.angle_gamma   90.00
#
_symmetry.space_group_name_H-M   'P 1'
#
loop_
_entity.id
_entity.type
_entity.pdbx_description
1 polymer ?
#
loop_
_entity_poly.entity_id
_entity_poly.type
_entity_poly.pdbx_seq_one_letter_code
_entity_poly.pdbx_strand_id
1 'polypeptide(L)'
;MIALGFTHDKEWAPYLGVIGMALAGSGALYVLARGVKEGKRWATSPAILANLIALGVAKYQFEAGLYILAVPMVIVAALIIVGCVKIIKDGAEDSAS
;
A
#
# COMPACT_ATOMS: atom_id res chain seq x y z
N MET A 1 3.43 -26.28 1.32
CA MET A 1 2.07 -26.01 1.84
C MET A 1 1.09 -25.72 0.70
N ILE A 2 0.97 -26.64 -0.28
CA ILE A 2 0.06 -26.51 -1.44
C ILE A 2 -1.04 -27.60 -1.40
N ALA A 3 -0.95 -28.55 -0.47
CA ALA A 3 -1.84 -29.70 -0.40
C ALA A 3 -3.12 -29.51 0.45
N LEU A 4 -3.26 -28.38 1.17
CA LEU A 4 -4.47 -28.07 1.96
C LEU A 4 -5.57 -27.35 1.16
N GLY A 5 -5.29 -26.88 -0.06
CA GLY A 5 -6.22 -26.05 -0.85
C GLY A 5 -7.16 -26.79 -1.80
N PHE A 6 -6.95 -28.08 -2.04
CA PHE A 6 -7.70 -28.83 -3.07
C PHE A 6 -8.66 -29.90 -2.52
N THR A 7 -8.76 -30.06 -1.19
CA THR A 7 -9.70 -31.00 -0.54
C THR A 7 -10.80 -30.32 0.28
N HIS A 8 -11.01 -29.02 0.08
CA HIS A 8 -12.05 -28.27 0.78
C HIS A 8 -13.38 -28.46 0.05
N ASP A 9 -14.38 -29.02 0.75
CA ASP A 9 -15.79 -28.75 0.45
C ASP A 9 -15.96 -27.26 0.14
N LYS A 10 -16.81 -26.89 -0.82
CA LYS A 10 -16.94 -25.52 -1.36
C LYS A 10 -17.33 -24.49 -0.30
N GLU A 11 -16.44 -24.12 0.61
CA GLU A 11 -16.62 -22.99 1.51
C GLU A 11 -16.17 -21.74 0.75
N TRP A 12 -17.15 -21.08 0.14
CA TRP A 12 -16.95 -19.84 -0.63
C TRP A 12 -16.60 -18.64 0.24
N ALA A 13 -16.91 -18.71 1.54
CA ALA A 13 -16.70 -17.63 2.51
C ALA A 13 -15.25 -17.08 2.54
N PRO A 14 -14.19 -17.90 2.64
CA PRO A 14 -12.81 -17.40 2.64
C PRO A 14 -12.44 -16.65 1.35
N TYR A 15 -12.85 -17.14 0.18
CA TYR A 15 -12.55 -16.48 -1.10
C TYR A 15 -13.26 -15.12 -1.21
N LEU A 16 -14.53 -15.06 -0.82
CA LEU A 16 -15.28 -13.80 -0.77
C LEU A 16 -14.68 -12.81 0.22
N GLY A 17 -14.15 -13.30 1.35
CA GLY A 17 -13.43 -12.47 2.32
C GLY A 17 -12.18 -11.82 1.74
N VAL A 18 -11.35 -12.58 1.02
CA VAL A 18 -10.14 -12.06 0.36
C VAL A 18 -10.50 -11.04 -0.72
N ILE A 19 -11.51 -11.33 -1.54
CA ILE A 19 -11.98 -10.40 -2.58
C ILE A 19 -12.52 -9.11 -1.96
N GLY A 20 -13.37 -9.23 -0.92
CA GLY A 20 -13.91 -8.08 -0.20
C GLY A 20 -12.82 -7.22 0.43
N MET A 21 -11.82 -7.84 1.07
CA MET A 21 -10.67 -7.14 1.63
C MET A 21 -9.83 -6.45 0.56
N ALA A 22 -9.57 -7.11 -0.57
CA ALA A 22 -8.82 -6.53 -1.69
C ALA A 22 -9.54 -5.30 -2.27
N LEU A 23 -10.86 -5.39 -2.46
CA LEU A 23 -11.68 -4.28 -2.93
C LEU A 23 -11.70 -3.13 -1.93
N ALA A 24 -11.92 -3.42 -0.65
CA ALA A 24 -11.91 -2.41 0.42
C ALA A 24 -10.54 -1.72 0.53
N GLY A 25 -9.44 -2.49 0.49
CA GLY A 25 -8.08 -1.97 0.50
C GLY A 25 -7.78 -1.09 -0.70
N SER A 26 -8.17 -1.53 -1.91
CA SER A 26 -7.99 -0.73 -3.13
C SER A 26 -8.79 0.58 -3.11
N GLY A 27 -10.03 0.54 -2.59
CA GLY A 27 -10.86 1.73 -2.41
C GLY A 27 -10.26 2.73 -1.42
N ALA A 28 -9.73 2.24 -0.29
CA ALA A 28 -9.04 3.08 0.69
C ALA A 28 -7.79 3.75 0.07
N LEU A 29 -6.97 2.98 -0.66
CA LEU A 29 -5.80 3.53 -1.37
C LEU A 29 -6.18 4.57 -2.42
N TYR A 30 -7.30 4.38 -3.12
CA TYR A 30 -7.80 5.35 -4.09
C TYR A 30 -8.22 6.67 -3.44
N VAL A 31 -8.93 6.61 -2.31
CA VAL A 31 -9.31 7.81 -1.54
C VAL A 31 -8.07 8.54 -1.02
N LEU A 32 -7.06 7.81 -0.54
CA LEU A 32 -5.77 8.38 -0.14
C LEU A 32 -5.05 9.03 -1.31
N ALA A 33 -5.01 8.40 -2.48
CA ALA A 33 -4.38 8.96 -3.67
C ALA A 33 -5.03 10.29 -4.10
N ARG A 34 -6.37 10.35 -4.05
CA ARG A 34 -7.12 11.59 -4.28
C ARG A 34 -6.79 12.67 -3.25
N GLY A 35 -6.76 12.32 -1.96
CA GLY A 35 -6.41 13.25 -0.89
C GLY A 35 -4.97 13.78 -0.96
N VAL A 36 -4.01 12.91 -1.33
CA VAL A 36 -2.60 13.29 -1.56
C VAL A 36 -2.49 14.24 -2.76
N LYS A 37 -3.21 13.96 -3.85
CA LYS A 37 -3.25 14.85 -5.03
C LYS A 37 -3.83 16.22 -4.71
N GLU A 38 -4.80 16.29 -3.80
CA GLU A 38 -5.40 17.54 -3.31
C GLU A 38 -4.54 18.25 -2.24
N GLY A 39 -3.33 17.75 -1.92
CA GLY A 39 -2.44 18.34 -0.93
C GLY A 39 -2.95 18.25 0.51
N LYS A 40 -3.96 17.41 0.78
CA LYS A 40 -4.61 17.35 2.09
C LYS A 40 -3.74 16.61 3.10
N ARG A 41 -3.32 17.33 4.15
CA ARG A 41 -2.41 16.79 5.19
C ARG A 41 -2.93 15.55 5.91
N TRP A 42 -4.25 15.38 6.00
CA TRP A 42 -4.86 14.18 6.59
C TRP A 42 -4.63 12.90 5.76
N ALA A 43 -4.43 13.01 4.45
CA ALA A 43 -4.23 11.87 3.55
C ALA A 43 -2.75 11.51 3.39
N THR A 44 -1.86 12.50 3.54
CA THR A 44 -0.42 12.31 3.32
C THR A 44 0.24 11.42 4.37
N SER A 45 -0.09 11.58 5.64
CA SER A 45 0.42 10.71 6.72
C SER A 45 0.00 9.24 6.57
N PRO A 46 -1.29 8.89 6.37
CA PRO A 46 -1.68 7.51 6.14
C PRO A 46 -1.16 6.93 4.82
N ALA A 47 -0.96 7.75 3.78
CA ALA A 47 -0.31 7.29 2.55
C ALA A 47 1.15 6.90 2.77
N ILE A 48 1.93 7.67 3.56
CA ILE A 48 3.30 7.30 3.94
C ILE A 48 3.28 5.98 4.72
N LEU A 49 2.39 5.85 5.71
CA LEU A 49 2.27 4.64 6.52
C LEU A 49 1.97 3.40 5.65
N ALA A 50 1.01 3.50 4.73
CA ALA A 50 0.66 2.40 3.82
C ALA A 50 1.86 1.94 2.97
N ASN A 51 2.68 2.88 2.48
CA ASN A 51 3.87 2.55 1.70
C ASN A 51 5.01 1.99 2.56
N LEU A 52 5.13 2.41 3.83
CA LEU A 52 6.07 1.80 4.78
C LEU A 52 5.69 0.34 5.08
N ILE A 53 4.39 0.04 5.20
CA ILE A 53 3.91 -1.34 5.32
C ILE A 53 4.27 -2.15 4.07
N ALA A 54 4.09 -1.58 2.87
CA ALA A 54 4.49 -2.22 1.62
C ALA A 54 5.99 -2.54 1.57
N LEU A 55 6.86 -1.67 2.11
CA LEU A 55 8.29 -1.96 2.26
C LEU A 55 8.56 -3.11 3.24
N GLY A 56 7.80 -3.19 4.33
CA GLY A 56 7.83 -4.33 5.25
C GLY A 56 7.43 -5.64 4.56
N VAL A 57 6.40 -5.62 3.72
CA VAL A 57 5.99 -6.78 2.92
C VAL A 57 7.07 -7.15 1.89
N ALA A 58 7.71 -6.16 1.27
CA ALA A 58 8.76 -6.41 0.30
C ALA A 58 9.96 -7.14 0.91
N LYS A 59 10.31 -6.87 2.19
CA LYS A 59 11.35 -7.63 2.91
C LYS A 59 11.07 -9.13 2.90
N TYR A 60 9.86 -9.54 3.26
CA TYR A 60 9.46 -10.96 3.22
C TYR A 60 9.48 -11.53 1.80
N GLN A 61 9.17 -10.73 0.78
CA GLN A 61 9.24 -11.15 -0.62
C GLN A 61 10.68 -11.35 -1.11
N PHE A 62 11.63 -10.56 -0.61
CA PHE A 62 13.05 -10.77 -0.85
C PHE A 62 13.56 -12.06 -0.20
N GLU A 63 13.15 -12.33 1.04
CA GLU A 63 13.49 -13.59 1.75
C GLU A 63 12.89 -14.82 1.05
N ALA A 64 11.70 -14.66 0.44
CA ALA A 64 11.04 -15.69 -0.35
C ALA A 64 11.60 -15.87 -1.78
N GLY A 65 12.62 -15.09 -2.18
CA GLY A 65 13.22 -15.16 -3.52
C GLY A 65 12.38 -14.55 -4.65
N LEU A 66 11.31 -13.82 -4.33
CA LEU A 66 10.39 -13.18 -5.29
C LEU A 66 10.88 -11.79 -5.72
N TYR A 67 12.12 -11.71 -6.20
CA TYR A 67 12.78 -10.45 -6.56
C TYR A 67 12.04 -9.64 -7.62
N ILE A 68 11.39 -10.31 -8.59
CA ILE A 68 10.63 -9.66 -9.67
C ILE A 68 9.49 -8.80 -9.13
N LEU A 69 8.88 -9.20 -8.01
CA LEU A 69 7.80 -8.43 -7.39
C LEU A 69 8.33 -7.47 -6.33
N ALA A 70 9.31 -7.90 -5.54
CA ALA A 70 9.85 -7.12 -4.43
C ALA A 70 10.54 -5.82 -4.89
N VAL A 71 11.33 -5.89 -5.97
CA VAL A 71 12.07 -4.74 -6.51
C VAL A 71 11.13 -3.60 -6.96
N PRO A 72 10.16 -3.82 -7.87
CA PRO A 72 9.25 -2.75 -8.27
C PRO A 72 8.40 -2.25 -7.10
N MET A 73 8.03 -3.11 -6.16
CA MET A 73 7.28 -2.71 -4.97
C MET A 73 8.04 -1.69 -4.13
N VAL A 74 9.34 -1.95 -3.88
CA VAL A 74 10.21 -1.02 -3.14
C VAL A 74 10.37 0.30 -3.88
N ILE A 75 10.59 0.26 -5.19
CA ILE A 75 10.76 1.47 -6.00
C ILE A 75 9.52 2.35 -5.91
N VAL A 76 8.34 1.79 -6.17
CA VAL A 76 7.08 2.53 -6.14
C VAL A 76 6.80 3.08 -4.74
N ALA A 77 6.96 2.27 -3.70
CA ALA A 77 6.75 2.70 -2.32
C ALA A 77 7.70 3.85 -1.93
N ALA A 78 8.98 3.76 -2.28
CA ALA A 78 9.96 4.81 -2.01
C ALA A 78 9.61 6.12 -2.75
N LEU A 79 9.22 6.04 -4.02
CA LEU A 79 8.81 7.22 -4.81
C LEU A 79 7.60 7.91 -4.19
N ILE A 80 6.59 7.15 -3.76
CA ILE A 80 5.40 7.73 -3.13
C ILE A 80 5.74 8.39 -1.79
N ILE A 81 6.57 7.75 -0.95
CA ILE A 81 7.00 8.34 0.32
C ILE A 81 7.73 9.66 0.09
N VAL A 82 8.69 9.70 -0.84
CA VAL A 82 9.43 10.94 -1.16
C VAL A 82 8.49 12.02 -1.69
N GLY A 83 7.56 11.67 -2.57
CA GLY A 83 6.54 12.60 -3.07
C GLY A 83 5.68 13.19 -1.94
N CYS A 84 5.21 12.34 -1.03
CA CYS A 84 4.44 12.75 0.14
C CYS A 84 5.24 13.68 1.08
N VAL A 85 6.52 13.39 1.32
CA VAL A 85 7.39 14.25 2.16
C VAL A 85 7.59 15.62 1.52
N LYS A 86 7.76 15.67 0.19
CA LYS A 86 7.86 16.95 -0.54
C LYS A 86 6.58 17.77 -0.41
N ILE A 87 5.41 17.15 -0.60
CA ILE A 87 4.11 17.83 -0.44
C ILE A 87 3.96 18.43 0.97
N ILE A 88 4.40 17.71 2.01
CA ILE A 88 4.37 18.23 3.40
C ILE A 88 5.30 19.41 3.56
N LYS A 89 6.51 19.34 3.00
CA LYS A 89 7.51 20.41 3.09
C LYS A 89 7.03 21.68 2.39
N ASP A 90 6.57 21.57 1.15
CA ASP A 90 6.09 22.73 0.37
C ASP A 90 4.89 23.39 1.07
N GLY A 91 3.96 22.61 1.64
CA GLY A 91 2.84 23.14 2.42
C GLY A 91 3.23 23.76 3.77
N ALA A 92 4.40 23.42 4.32
CA ALA A 92 4.92 24.05 5.53
C ALA A 92 5.58 25.41 5.24
N GLU A 93 6.20 25.57 4.06
CA GLU A 93 6.80 26.83 3.61
C GLU A 93 5.72 27.88 3.27
N ASP A 94 4.60 27.48 2.67
CA ASP A 94 3.46 28.36 2.36
C ASP A 94 2.74 28.92 3.60
N SER A 95 2.74 28.18 4.71
CA SER A 95 2.13 28.63 5.98
C SER A 95 3.03 29.56 6.81
N ALA A 96 4.27 29.77 6.38
CA ALA A 96 5.28 30.57 7.08
C ALA A 96 5.53 31.95 6.46
N SER A 97 4.91 32.25 5.31
CA SER A 97 4.91 33.55 4.61
C SER A 97 3.60 34.31 4.83
#